data_AF-A0A945DGW7-F1
#
_entry.id   AF-A0A945DGW7-F1
#
_cell.length_a   1.000
_cell.length_b   1.000
_cell.length_c   1.000
_cell.angle_alpha   90.00
_cell.angle_beta   90.00
_cell.angle_gamma   90.00
#
_symmetry.space_group_name_H-M   'P 1'
#
loop_
_entity.id
_entity.type
_entity.pdbx_description
1 polymer ?
#
loop_
_entity_poly.entity_id
_entity_poly.type
_entity_poly.pdbx_seq_one_letter_code
_entity_poly.pdbx_strand_id
1 'polypeptide(L)'
;MSTLIISSFSNLVENNTNSFITDVEYGKMLYFNPRGIGCNLCHGDTGKGKFITSYKHKAKNDKELKTITIASSDITNIDFKQFSKSINITKSKSIMPKYFLTTEEIESIYIFLKTQRSK
;
A
#
# COMPACT_ATOMS: atom_id res chain seq x y z
N MET A 1 -47.66 22.96 40.41
CA MET A 1 -47.73 22.54 39.00
C MET A 1 -46.30 22.25 38.55
N SER A 2 -45.77 21.09 38.96
CA SER A 2 -44.41 20.65 38.62
C SER A 2 -44.54 19.41 37.77
N THR A 3 -44.28 19.53 36.48
CA THR A 3 -44.32 18.42 35.54
C THR A 3 -42.96 17.75 35.53
N LEU A 4 -42.88 16.51 36.01
CA LEU A 4 -41.71 15.64 35.80
C LEU A 4 -41.60 15.34 34.31
N ILE A 5 -40.49 15.72 33.69
CA ILE A 5 -40.11 15.23 32.36
C ILE A 5 -39.41 13.89 32.57
N ILE A 6 -40.13 12.79 32.33
CA ILE A 6 -39.55 11.46 32.20
C ILE A 6 -38.93 11.42 30.80
N SER A 7 -37.64 11.71 30.69
CA SER A 7 -36.91 11.51 29.44
C SER A 7 -36.76 10.01 29.20
N SER A 8 -37.56 9.48 28.29
CA SER A 8 -37.40 8.12 27.76
C SER A 8 -36.05 8.02 27.07
N PHE A 9 -35.06 7.46 27.77
CA PHE A 9 -33.83 6.98 27.15
C PHE A 9 -34.23 5.86 26.19
N SER A 10 -34.39 6.23 24.92
CA SER A 10 -34.56 5.26 23.85
C SER A 10 -33.26 4.46 23.77
N ASN A 11 -33.36 3.15 24.04
CA ASN A 11 -32.26 2.21 23.95
C ASN A 11 -31.56 2.34 22.59
N LEU A 12 -30.34 2.87 22.57
CA LEU A 12 -29.40 2.61 21.49
C LEU A 12 -29.00 1.14 21.62
N VAL A 13 -29.71 0.27 20.91
CA VAL A 13 -29.22 -1.07 20.61
C VAL A 13 -28.02 -0.86 19.69
N GLU A 14 -26.83 -0.89 20.30
CA GLU A 14 -25.56 -0.91 19.60
C GLU A 14 -25.49 -2.24 18.86
N ASN A 15 -25.79 -2.24 17.56
CA ASN A 15 -25.58 -3.38 16.68
C ASN A 15 -24.08 -3.60 16.52
N ASN A 16 -23.47 -4.22 17.52
CA ASN A 16 -22.08 -4.60 17.53
C ASN A 16 -21.90 -5.85 16.65
N THR A 17 -21.99 -5.66 15.34
CA THR A 17 -21.42 -6.62 14.39
C THR A 17 -19.91 -6.48 14.53
N ASN A 18 -19.31 -7.29 15.41
CA ASN A 18 -17.87 -7.52 15.51
C ASN A 18 -17.33 -8.14 14.20
N SER A 19 -17.50 -7.46 13.07
CA SER A 19 -16.91 -7.84 11.80
C SER A 19 -15.48 -7.34 11.83
N PHE A 20 -14.56 -8.22 12.20
CA PHE A 20 -13.13 -7.97 12.02
C PHE A 20 -12.86 -7.59 10.56
N ILE A 21 -11.86 -6.73 10.36
CA ILE A 21 -11.37 -6.39 9.02
C ILE A 21 -10.84 -7.66 8.32
N THR A 22 -11.16 -7.83 7.05
CA THR A 22 -10.67 -8.95 6.25
C THR A 22 -9.21 -8.74 5.84
N ASP A 23 -8.48 -9.82 5.48
CA ASP A 23 -7.10 -9.73 5.00
C ASP A 23 -6.97 -8.84 3.75
N VAL A 24 -8.00 -8.84 2.89
CA VAL A 24 -8.05 -7.98 1.69
C VAL A 24 -8.16 -6.51 2.08
N GLU A 25 -9.01 -6.18 3.04
CA GLU A 25 -9.19 -4.81 3.53
C GLU A 25 -7.96 -4.32 4.30
N TYR A 26 -7.38 -5.17 5.15
CA TYR A 26 -6.15 -4.87 5.87
C TYR A 26 -4.97 -4.69 4.91
N GLY A 27 -4.82 -5.61 3.95
CA GLY A 27 -3.85 -5.53 2.87
C GLY A 27 -3.99 -4.28 2.01
N LYS A 28 -5.22 -3.85 1.72
CA LYS A 28 -5.49 -2.58 1.04
C LYS A 28 -5.02 -1.40 1.88
N MET A 29 -5.36 -1.34 3.17
CA MET A 29 -4.91 -0.25 4.05
C MET A 29 -3.38 -0.17 4.09
N LEU A 30 -2.71 -1.31 4.27
CA LEU A 30 -1.26 -1.40 4.23
C LEU A 30 -0.67 -1.02 2.87
N TYR A 31 -1.30 -1.38 1.75
CA TYR A 31 -0.82 -1.01 0.41
C TYR A 31 -0.80 0.50 0.20
N PHE A 32 -1.83 1.20 0.68
CA PHE A 32 -1.92 2.66 0.56
C PHE A 32 -1.13 3.39 1.64
N ASN A 33 -0.86 2.77 2.79
CA ASN A 33 -0.10 3.36 3.89
C ASN A 33 0.67 2.32 4.72
N PRO A 34 1.77 1.75 4.20
CA PRO A 34 2.50 0.70 4.91
C PRO A 34 3.33 1.25 6.07
N ARG A 35 3.86 2.47 5.93
CA ARG A 35 4.49 3.36 6.94
C ARG A 35 4.86 4.70 6.27
N GLY A 36 3.87 5.51 5.93
CA GLY A 36 4.06 6.89 5.43
C GLY A 36 4.06 7.04 3.91
N ILE A 37 4.87 6.27 3.16
CA ILE A 37 4.85 6.31 1.69
C ILE A 37 4.07 5.09 1.18
N GLY A 38 2.91 5.34 0.57
CA GLY A 38 2.06 4.30 -0.03
C GLY A 38 2.73 3.57 -1.19
N CYS A 39 2.54 2.27 -1.28
CA CYS A 39 2.99 1.47 -2.42
C CYS A 39 2.33 1.92 -3.73
N ASN A 40 1.07 2.35 -3.67
CA ASN A 40 0.30 2.88 -4.80
C ASN A 40 0.91 4.14 -5.43
N LEU A 41 1.66 4.93 -4.64
CA LEU A 41 2.35 6.11 -5.15
C LEU A 41 3.46 5.77 -6.15
N CYS A 42 3.99 4.54 -6.09
CA CYS A 42 4.95 4.03 -7.06
C CYS A 42 4.29 3.04 -8.03
N HIS A 43 3.53 2.07 -7.54
CA HIS A 43 3.01 0.95 -8.33
C HIS A 43 1.57 1.13 -8.86
N GLY A 44 0.95 2.29 -8.65
CA GLY A 44 -0.44 2.57 -9.02
C GLY A 44 -1.45 1.88 -8.09
N ASP A 45 -2.72 2.28 -8.12
CA ASP A 45 -3.71 1.80 -7.14
C ASP A 45 -4.01 0.29 -7.25
N THR A 46 -3.70 -0.32 -8.40
CA THR A 46 -3.90 -1.75 -8.66
C THR A 46 -2.59 -2.54 -8.74
N GLY A 47 -1.43 -1.91 -8.55
CA GLY A 47 -0.14 -2.60 -8.62
C GLY A 47 0.39 -2.86 -10.04
N LYS A 48 -0.20 -2.29 -11.09
CA LYS A 48 0.28 -2.46 -12.48
C LYS A 48 1.59 -1.73 -12.81
N GLY A 49 2.11 -0.95 -11.86
CA GLY A 49 3.26 -0.10 -12.07
C GLY A 49 2.88 1.22 -12.75
N LYS A 50 3.75 2.22 -12.64
CA LYS A 50 3.62 3.46 -13.40
C LYS A 50 4.96 4.16 -13.56
N PHE A 51 4.99 5.11 -14.48
CA PHE A 51 6.00 6.14 -14.52
C PHE A 51 5.95 6.99 -13.24
N ILE A 52 7.10 7.25 -12.64
CA ILE A 52 7.23 8.07 -11.43
C ILE A 52 7.77 9.44 -11.80
N THR A 53 8.94 9.48 -12.44
CA THR A 53 9.57 10.75 -12.86
C THR A 53 10.70 10.51 -13.86
N SER A 54 11.19 11.59 -14.47
CA SER A 54 12.41 11.61 -15.25
C SER A 54 13.22 12.86 -14.95
N TYR A 55 14.54 12.75 -14.92
CA TYR A 55 15.43 13.88 -14.70
C TYR A 55 16.70 13.74 -15.55
N LYS A 56 17.38 14.86 -15.80
CA LYS A 56 18.66 14.88 -16.52
C LYS A 56 19.81 14.74 -15.54
N HIS A 57 20.73 13.81 -15.81
CA HIS A 57 21.92 13.58 -15.00
C HIS A 57 23.17 13.50 -15.89
N LYS A 58 24.24 14.14 -15.44
CA LYS A 58 25.56 14.03 -16.06
C LYS A 58 26.33 12.92 -15.35
N ALA A 59 26.59 11.79 -16.02
CA ALA A 59 27.43 10.75 -15.43
C ALA A 59 28.87 11.26 -15.30
N LYS A 60 29.66 10.66 -14.38
CA LYS A 60 30.95 11.18 -13.91
C LYS A 60 31.99 11.49 -15.01
N ASN A 61 31.83 10.99 -16.23
CA ASN A 61 32.75 11.23 -17.36
C ASN A 61 32.03 11.58 -18.69
N ASP A 62 30.72 11.82 -18.67
CA ASP A 62 29.98 12.21 -19.87
C ASP A 62 30.04 13.73 -20.05
N LYS A 63 30.21 14.20 -21.29
CA LYS A 63 30.07 15.62 -21.63
C LYS A 63 28.60 16.05 -21.74
N GLU A 64 27.69 15.09 -21.96
CA GLU A 64 26.27 15.32 -22.21
C GLU A 64 25.39 14.89 -21.02
N LEU A 65 24.22 15.53 -20.89
CA LEU A 65 23.19 15.16 -19.93
C LEU A 65 22.37 13.99 -20.46
N LYS A 66 22.32 12.90 -19.69
CA LYS A 66 21.47 11.73 -19.99
C LYS A 66 20.14 11.86 -19.26
N THR A 67 19.04 11.55 -19.93
CA THR A 67 17.73 11.42 -19.29
C THR A 67 17.68 10.10 -18.53
N ILE A 68 17.43 10.17 -17.23
CA ILE A 68 17.18 9.02 -16.36
C ILE A 68 15.68 8.96 -16.09
N THR A 69 15.07 7.81 -16.36
CA THR A 69 13.65 7.54 -16.11
C THR A 69 13.52 6.62 -14.90
N ILE A 70 12.62 6.98 -14.00
CA ILE A 70 12.21 6.17 -12.86
C ILE A 70 10.78 5.72 -13.10
N ALA A 71 10.58 4.41 -13.17
CA ALA A 71 9.28 3.77 -13.26
C ALA A 71 9.29 2.50 -12.40
N SER A 72 8.12 2.11 -11.90
CA SER A 72 7.95 0.86 -11.18
C SER A 72 7.41 -0.24 -12.09
N SER A 73 7.64 -1.50 -11.73
CA SER A 73 7.10 -2.66 -12.44
C SER A 73 5.66 -2.98 -12.05
N ASP A 74 4.98 -3.75 -12.91
CA ASP A 74 3.79 -4.52 -12.55
C ASP A 74 4.15 -5.57 -11.49
N ILE A 75 3.40 -5.58 -10.39
CA ILE A 75 3.55 -6.51 -9.25
C ILE A 75 2.29 -7.37 -9.03
N THR A 76 1.30 -7.28 -9.92
CA THR A 76 0.07 -8.07 -9.82
C THR A 76 0.32 -9.55 -10.07
N ASN A 77 1.26 -9.89 -10.96
CA ASN A 77 1.52 -11.26 -11.41
C ASN A 77 2.91 -11.80 -11.03
N ILE A 78 3.35 -11.55 -9.80
CA ILE A 78 4.53 -12.24 -9.24
C ILE A 78 4.11 -13.23 -8.14
N ASP A 79 4.95 -14.21 -7.85
CA ASP A 79 4.71 -15.14 -6.74
C ASP A 79 5.04 -14.51 -5.38
N PHE A 80 4.52 -15.09 -4.30
CA PHE A 80 4.67 -14.53 -2.95
C PHE A 80 6.14 -14.47 -2.50
N LYS A 81 6.96 -15.46 -2.86
CA LYS A 81 8.38 -15.50 -2.47
C LYS A 81 9.13 -14.34 -3.13
N GLN A 82 8.88 -14.08 -4.41
CA GLN A 82 9.46 -12.94 -5.11
C GLN A 82 8.92 -11.61 -4.58
N PHE A 83 7.63 -11.53 -4.27
CA PHE A 83 7.00 -10.34 -3.70
C PHE A 83 7.60 -9.97 -2.34
N SER A 84 7.61 -10.92 -1.40
CA SER A 84 8.16 -10.75 -0.05
C SER A 84 9.65 -10.42 -0.09
N LYS A 85 10.42 -11.08 -0.96
CA LYS A 85 11.83 -10.75 -1.16
C LYS A 85 12.00 -9.29 -1.60
N SER A 86 11.18 -8.83 -2.55
CA SER A 86 11.26 -7.49 -3.15
C SER A 86 10.98 -6.37 -2.14
N ILE A 87 9.97 -6.57 -1.28
CA ILE A 87 9.66 -5.63 -0.19
C ILE A 87 10.80 -5.53 0.83
N ASN A 88 11.48 -6.65 1.08
CA ASN A 88 12.58 -6.73 2.04
C ASN A 88 13.96 -6.41 1.42
N ILE A 89 14.02 -5.95 0.16
CA ILE A 89 15.30 -5.59 -0.47
C ILE A 89 15.91 -4.38 0.25
N THR A 90 17.12 -4.58 0.79
CA THR A 90 17.89 -3.53 1.47
C THR A 90 18.99 -2.90 0.62
N LYS A 91 19.01 -3.18 -0.70
CA LYS A 91 20.02 -2.66 -1.63
C LYS A 91 20.07 -1.14 -1.57
N SER A 92 21.27 -0.59 -1.36
CA SER A 92 21.53 0.85 -1.20
C SER A 92 21.15 1.73 -2.40
N LYS A 93 20.81 1.14 -3.55
CA LYS A 93 20.42 1.84 -4.78
C LYS A 93 18.94 1.66 -5.14
N SER A 94 18.14 1.01 -4.30
CA SER A 94 16.70 0.91 -4.53
C SER A 94 16.01 2.23 -4.21
N ILE A 95 15.10 2.66 -5.08
CA ILE A 95 14.24 3.83 -4.85
C ILE A 95 13.07 3.46 -3.93
N MET A 96 12.71 2.18 -3.88
CA MET A 96 11.62 1.68 -3.04
C MET A 96 11.96 1.86 -1.54
N PRO A 97 11.05 2.46 -0.74
CA PRO A 97 11.25 2.62 0.69
C PRO A 97 11.37 1.28 1.43
N LYS A 98 11.98 1.33 2.62
CA LYS A 98 11.97 0.21 3.56
C LYS A 98 10.77 0.36 4.48
N TYR A 99 9.96 -0.68 4.57
CA TYR A 99 8.77 -0.68 5.40
C TYR A 99 8.89 -1.51 6.68
N PHE A 100 9.87 -2.39 6.88
CA PHE A 100 9.94 -3.17 8.14
C PHE A 100 8.61 -3.87 8.50
N LEU A 101 7.94 -4.42 7.50
CA LEU A 101 6.67 -5.15 7.62
C LEU A 101 6.93 -6.55 8.18
N THR A 102 6.00 -7.09 8.96
CA THR A 102 6.00 -8.52 9.32
C THR A 102 5.63 -9.38 8.10
N THR A 103 5.86 -10.69 8.20
CA THR A 103 5.50 -11.61 7.12
C THR A 103 3.99 -11.60 6.84
N GLU A 104 3.17 -11.50 7.89
CA GLU A 104 1.71 -11.49 7.84
C GLU A 104 1.18 -10.19 7.21
N GLU A 105 1.80 -9.05 7.52
CA GLU A 105 1.50 -7.78 6.86
C GLU A 105 1.80 -7.86 5.35
N ILE A 106 2.95 -8.44 4.98
CA ILE A 106 3.34 -8.63 3.58
C ILE A 106 2.36 -9.57 2.86
N GLU A 107 1.94 -10.65 3.52
CA GLU A 107 0.95 -11.58 3.00
C GLU A 107 -0.41 -10.91 2.76
N SER A 108 -0.86 -10.07 3.69
CA SER A 108 -2.10 -9.31 3.55
C SER A 108 -2.06 -8.39 2.31
N ILE A 109 -0.96 -7.66 2.11
CA ILE A 109 -0.77 -6.82 0.91
C ILE A 109 -0.78 -7.69 -0.36
N TYR A 110 -0.10 -8.84 -0.33
CA TYR A 110 -0.09 -9.77 -1.45
C TYR A 110 -1.50 -10.25 -1.79
N ILE A 111 -2.28 -10.68 -0.81
CA ILE A 111 -3.69 -11.09 -0.95
C ILE A 111 -4.51 -9.98 -1.61
N PHE A 112 -4.40 -8.74 -1.13
CA PHE A 112 -5.04 -7.58 -1.75
C PHE A 112 -4.69 -7.45 -3.24
N LEU A 113 -3.41 -7.51 -3.61
CA LEU A 113 -2.97 -7.40 -5.02
C LEU A 113 -3.47 -8.52 -5.91
N LYS A 114 -3.63 -9.75 -5.38
CA LYS A 114 -4.20 -10.88 -6.12
C LYS A 114 -5.63 -10.62 -6.56
N THR A 115 -6.41 -9.88 -5.75
CA THR A 115 -7.78 -9.47 -6.11
C THR A 115 -7.84 -8.39 -7.20
N GLN A 116 -6.69 -7.78 -7.58
CA GLN A 116 -6.63 -6.75 -8.62
C GLN A 116 -6.22 -7.28 -10.01
N ARG A 117 -5.85 -8.56 -10.15
CA ARG A 117 -5.32 -9.13 -11.41
C ARG A 117 -6.25 -9.06 -12.62
N SER A 118 -7.56 -9.11 -12.38
CA SER A 118 -8.59 -9.10 -13.43
C SER A 118 -9.17 -7.72 -13.70
N LYS A 119 -8.68 -6.68 -13.01
CA LYS A 119 -9.02 -5.27 -13.25
C LYS A 119 -7.91 -4.61 -14.05
#